data_AF-A0A672YWX2-F1
#
_entry.id   AF-A0A672YWX2-F1
#
_cell.length_a   1.000
_cell.length_b   1.000
_cell.length_c   1.000
_cell.angle_alpha   90.00
_cell.angle_beta   90.00
_cell.angle_gamma   90.00
#
_symmetry.space_group_name_H-M   'P 1'
#
loop_
_entity.id
_entity.type
_entity.pdbx_description
1 polymer ?
#
loop_
_entity_poly.entity_id
_entity_poly.type
_entity_poly.pdbx_seq_one_letter_code
_entity_poly.pdbx_strand_id
1 'polypeptide(L)'
;MLQVEKLWHVLTMLLLVRYLSHTGKIYGGHEAVPHSRPYMALLETMVNGKTHHCGGFLLNEEFVMTAAHCHLSSKATLSSNVRPIVLADHNDPAPESCIVSGWGRHDNTELMSVVLREVNLTLINNELCEDHNSYCSEGEKRPAEGDSGGPLVCENGKAYGVVSSYKTTTNGQKMSYFTKISDYREWIDCTMKYNSLQKNL
;
A
#
# COMPACT_ATOMS: atom_id res chain seq x y z
N MET A 1 -48.40 29.59 12.97
CA MET A 1 -47.99 29.50 14.39
C MET A 1 -46.88 28.46 14.48
N LEU A 2 -45.68 28.89 14.82
CA LEU A 2 -44.46 28.08 14.97
C LEU A 2 -44.52 27.22 16.24
N GLN A 3 -44.06 25.97 16.15
CA GLN A 3 -43.45 25.16 17.22
C GLN A 3 -42.65 24.06 16.49
N VAL A 4 -41.39 24.28 16.10
CA VAL A 4 -40.15 24.15 16.90
C VAL A 4 -40.08 22.86 17.73
N GLU A 5 -40.20 21.69 17.13
CA GLU A 5 -39.88 20.41 17.82
C GLU A 5 -39.05 19.40 17.00
N LYS A 6 -38.49 19.75 15.84
CA LYS A 6 -37.71 18.80 15.02
C LYS A 6 -36.26 19.19 14.73
N LEU A 7 -35.65 20.05 15.54
CA LEU A 7 -34.26 20.47 15.35
C LEU A 7 -33.25 19.92 16.38
N TRP A 8 -33.69 19.28 17.48
CA TRP A 8 -32.74 18.77 18.48
C TRP A 8 -32.05 17.46 18.07
N HIS A 9 -32.74 16.54 17.37
CA HIS A 9 -32.15 15.25 16.98
C HIS A 9 -31.11 15.35 15.86
N VAL A 10 -31.17 16.40 15.02
CA VAL A 10 -30.16 16.62 13.97
C VAL A 10 -28.87 17.19 14.59
N LEU A 11 -28.98 17.98 15.67
CA LEU A 11 -27.82 18.58 16.31
C LEU A 11 -27.01 17.57 17.14
N THR A 12 -27.65 16.58 17.77
CA THR A 12 -26.93 15.51 18.48
C THR A 12 -26.21 14.54 17.54
N MET A 13 -26.75 14.26 16.34
CA MET A 13 -26.03 13.50 15.29
C MET A 13 -24.82 14.28 14.73
N LEU A 14 -24.91 15.61 14.62
CA LEU A 14 -23.77 16.43 14.17
C LEU A 14 -22.67 16.60 15.24
N LEU A 15 -22.99 16.42 16.52
CA LEU A 15 -22.01 16.49 17.61
C LEU A 15 -21.38 15.14 17.96
N LEU A 16 -22.00 14.01 17.60
CA LEU A 16 -21.39 12.67 17.74
C LEU A 16 -20.50 12.28 16.55
N VAL A 17 -20.67 12.86 15.36
CA VAL A 17 -19.74 12.69 14.22
C VAL A 17 -18.37 13.35 14.47
N ARG A 18 -18.22 14.11 15.57
CA ARG A 18 -16.93 14.65 16.04
C ARG A 18 -16.19 13.76 17.04
N TYR A 19 -16.65 12.52 17.28
CA TYR A 19 -15.78 11.51 17.86
C TYR A 19 -14.75 11.07 16.80
N LEU A 20 -13.53 11.56 16.99
CA LEU A 20 -12.34 11.36 16.17
C LEU A 20 -12.29 9.98 15.48
N SER A 21 -12.73 9.93 14.23
CA SER A 21 -12.16 9.00 13.27
C SER A 21 -10.88 9.67 12.75
N HIS A 22 -9.82 9.70 13.55
CA HIS A 22 -8.50 10.02 13.00
C HIS A 22 -8.12 8.87 12.07
N THR A 23 -8.51 9.00 10.80
CA THR A 23 -8.18 8.07 9.74
C THR A 23 -6.67 7.94 9.65
N GLY A 24 -6.14 6.71 9.64
CA GLY A 24 -4.72 6.43 9.41
C GLY A 24 -4.17 7.29 8.26
N LYS A 25 -3.02 7.92 8.47
CA LYS A 25 -2.40 8.83 7.51
C LYS A 25 -1.13 8.18 6.94
N ILE A 26 -1.05 8.09 5.62
CA ILE A 26 0.25 8.10 4.92
C ILE A 26 0.89 9.46 5.17
N TYR A 27 2.19 9.47 5.50
CA TYR A 27 2.89 10.69 5.91
C TYR A 27 2.98 11.67 4.75
N GLY A 28 2.45 12.88 4.93
CA GLY A 28 2.40 13.91 3.89
C GLY A 28 1.53 13.56 2.68
N GLY A 29 0.65 12.55 2.81
CA GLY A 29 -0.27 12.10 1.76
C GLY A 29 -1.68 12.68 1.87
N HIS A 30 -2.49 12.34 0.88
CA HIS A 30 -3.90 12.71 0.75
C HIS A 30 -4.78 11.49 0.53
N GLU A 31 -6.09 11.66 0.64
CA GLU A 31 -7.04 10.60 0.30
C GLU A 31 -7.01 10.35 -1.20
N ALA A 32 -6.92 9.08 -1.59
CA ALA A 32 -6.99 8.69 -2.99
C ALA A 32 -8.44 8.81 -3.48
N VAL A 33 -8.63 9.19 -4.74
CA VAL A 33 -9.96 9.18 -5.34
C VAL A 33 -10.54 7.76 -5.23
N PRO A 34 -11.78 7.57 -4.74
CA PRO A 34 -12.37 6.25 -4.60
C PRO A 34 -12.23 5.41 -5.87
N HIS A 35 -11.77 4.17 -5.71
CA HIS A 35 -11.55 3.19 -6.80
C HIS A 35 -10.50 3.59 -7.86
N SER A 36 -9.73 4.67 -7.66
CA SER A 36 -8.65 5.08 -8.60
C SER A 36 -7.42 4.17 -8.57
N ARG A 37 -7.31 3.28 -7.58
CA ARG A 37 -6.24 2.28 -7.43
C ARG A 37 -6.87 0.88 -7.38
N PRO A 38 -7.40 0.38 -8.51
CA PRO A 38 -8.21 -0.84 -8.53
C PRO A 38 -7.40 -2.12 -8.29
N TYR A 39 -6.07 -2.05 -8.23
CA TYR A 39 -5.20 -3.19 -7.95
C TYR A 39 -4.92 -3.38 -6.45
N MET A 40 -5.26 -2.41 -5.59
CA MET A 40 -4.91 -2.46 -4.16
C MET A 40 -5.65 -3.58 -3.42
N ALA A 41 -4.91 -4.34 -2.62
CA ALA A 41 -5.43 -5.38 -1.73
C ALA A 41 -5.03 -5.08 -0.28
N LEU A 42 -5.97 -5.27 0.65
CA LEU A 42 -5.69 -5.32 2.08
C LEU A 42 -5.57 -6.78 2.50
N LEU A 43 -4.46 -7.12 3.15
CA LEU A 43 -4.16 -8.45 3.61
C LEU A 43 -4.22 -8.47 5.13
N GLU A 44 -5.01 -9.39 5.68
CA GLU A 44 -5.15 -9.57 7.12
C GLU A 44 -4.66 -10.97 7.49
N THR A 45 -3.81 -11.03 8.52
CA THR A 45 -3.28 -12.28 9.02
C THR A 45 -3.30 -12.35 10.54
N MET A 46 -3.40 -13.56 11.06
CA MET A 46 -3.44 -13.82 12.50
C MET A 46 -2.16 -14.52 12.90
N VAL A 47 -1.31 -13.84 13.67
CA VAL A 47 -0.06 -14.38 14.20
C VAL A 47 -0.12 -14.29 15.73
N ASN A 48 0.01 -15.42 16.43
CA ASN A 48 -0.01 -15.49 17.90
C ASN A 48 -1.22 -14.79 18.55
N GLY A 49 -2.40 -14.88 17.91
CA GLY A 49 -3.63 -14.24 18.40
C GLY A 49 -3.72 -12.73 18.15
N LYS A 50 -2.73 -12.13 17.47
CA LYS A 50 -2.74 -10.72 17.05
C LYS A 50 -3.03 -10.63 15.54
N THR A 51 -3.91 -9.71 15.16
CA THR A 51 -4.15 -9.36 13.76
C THR A 51 -3.02 -8.46 13.27
N HIS A 52 -2.44 -8.83 12.14
CA HIS A 52 -1.48 -8.04 11.39
C HIS A 52 -2.08 -7.68 10.04
N HIS A 53 -1.86 -6.45 9.62
CA HIS A 53 -2.31 -5.94 8.34
C HIS A 53 -1.11 -5.66 7.44
N CYS A 54 -1.26 -6.00 6.17
CA CYS A 54 -0.33 -5.67 5.10
C CYS A 54 -1.07 -5.14 3.88
N GLY A 55 -0.33 -4.41 3.05
CA GLY A 55 -0.73 -4.11 1.69
C GLY A 55 -0.43 -5.28 0.75
N GLY A 56 -1.10 -5.27 -0.38
CA GLY A 56 -0.80 -6.11 -1.52
C GLY A 56 -1.36 -5.49 -2.79
N PHE A 57 -1.06 -6.09 -3.92
CA PHE A 57 -1.64 -5.68 -5.18
C PHE A 57 -1.83 -6.81 -6.17
N LEU A 58 -2.89 -6.68 -6.98
CA LEU A 58 -3.33 -7.72 -7.89
C LEU A 58 -2.46 -7.79 -9.15
N LEU A 59 -1.94 -8.99 -9.46
CA LEU A 59 -1.22 -9.27 -10.71
C LEU A 59 -2.13 -9.86 -11.78
N ASN A 60 -3.13 -10.64 -11.38
CA ASN A 60 -4.21 -11.18 -12.21
C ASN A 60 -5.30 -11.77 -11.31
N GLU A 61 -6.27 -12.50 -11.87
CA GLU A 61 -7.36 -13.12 -11.12
C GLU A 61 -6.96 -14.24 -10.14
N GLU A 62 -5.68 -14.52 -9.96
CA GLU A 62 -5.22 -15.61 -9.09
C GLU A 62 -4.09 -15.20 -8.15
N PHE A 63 -3.34 -14.14 -8.47
CA PHE A 63 -2.12 -13.78 -7.77
C PHE A 63 -2.18 -12.36 -7.22
N VAL A 64 -1.86 -12.25 -5.94
CA VAL A 64 -1.56 -11.00 -5.24
C VAL A 64 -0.09 -10.98 -4.88
N MET A 65 0.58 -9.87 -5.16
CA MET A 65 1.94 -9.61 -4.72
C MET A 65 1.92 -8.88 -3.38
N THR A 66 2.84 -9.25 -2.48
CA THR A 66 3.05 -8.60 -1.18
C THR A 66 4.50 -8.82 -0.70
N ALA A 67 4.86 -8.25 0.46
CA ALA A 67 6.16 -8.45 1.06
C ALA A 67 6.26 -9.83 1.74
N ALA A 68 7.45 -10.45 1.73
CA ALA A 68 7.63 -11.79 2.29
C ALA A 68 7.33 -11.90 3.79
N HIS A 69 7.50 -10.82 4.56
CA HIS A 69 7.16 -10.78 5.98
C HIS A 69 5.65 -10.67 6.24
N CYS A 70 4.84 -10.47 5.19
CA CYS A 70 3.39 -10.52 5.26
C CYS A 70 2.94 -11.97 5.11
N HIS A 71 2.73 -12.64 6.25
CA HIS A 71 2.24 -14.01 6.27
C HIS A 71 0.79 -14.07 5.78
N LEU A 72 0.50 -14.50 4.55
CA LEU A 72 -0.89 -14.74 4.16
C LEU A 72 -1.43 -16.02 4.80
N SER A 73 -2.57 -15.93 5.47
CA SER A 73 -3.31 -17.08 6.00
C SER A 73 -4.38 -17.60 5.02
N SER A 74 -4.73 -16.85 3.97
CA SER A 74 -5.79 -17.20 3.02
C SER A 74 -5.61 -16.57 1.63
N LYS A 75 -6.30 -17.11 0.62
CA LYS A 75 -6.35 -16.55 -0.73
C LYS A 75 -7.10 -15.23 -0.74
N ALA A 76 -6.62 -14.25 -1.50
CA ALA A 76 -7.33 -12.98 -1.69
C ALA A 76 -8.67 -13.19 -2.40
N THR A 77 -9.72 -12.50 -1.94
CA THR A 77 -11.04 -12.52 -2.59
C THR A 77 -11.10 -11.42 -3.64
N LEU A 78 -11.36 -11.80 -4.89
CA LEU A 78 -11.46 -10.84 -5.99
C LEU A 78 -12.87 -10.28 -6.14
N SER A 79 -12.97 -9.06 -6.66
CA SER A 79 -14.26 -8.45 -7.00
C SER A 79 -14.18 -7.73 -8.35
N SER A 80 -15.34 -7.42 -8.93
CA SER A 80 -15.47 -6.70 -10.20
C SER A 80 -14.92 -5.27 -10.18
N ASN A 81 -14.63 -4.72 -9.00
CA ASN A 81 -13.96 -3.42 -8.84
C ASN A 81 -12.43 -3.53 -8.80
N VAL A 82 -11.88 -4.74 -9.01
CA VAL A 82 -10.45 -5.00 -8.95
C VAL A 82 -9.90 -5.19 -10.35
N ARG A 83 -8.84 -4.45 -10.68
CA ARG A 83 -8.13 -4.58 -11.97
C ARG A 83 -6.65 -4.81 -11.69
N PRO A 84 -6.01 -5.77 -12.37
CA PRO A 84 -4.59 -6.01 -12.19
C PRO A 84 -3.73 -4.81 -12.59
N ILE A 85 -2.55 -4.72 -11.99
CA ILE A 85 -1.52 -3.76 -12.39
C ILE A 85 -0.42 -4.44 -13.20
N VAL A 86 0.13 -3.72 -14.17
CA VAL A 86 1.26 -4.16 -14.98
C VAL A 86 2.55 -3.98 -14.17
N LEU A 87 3.41 -4.99 -14.18
CA LEU A 87 4.73 -4.92 -13.53
C LEU A 87 5.77 -4.27 -14.45
N ALA A 88 6.72 -3.56 -13.85
CA ALA A 88 7.95 -3.15 -14.52
C ALA A 88 8.75 -4.38 -15.00
N ASP A 89 9.46 -4.20 -16.10
CA ASP A 89 10.32 -5.19 -16.74
C ASP A 89 11.80 -4.86 -16.54
N HIS A 90 12.70 -5.80 -16.81
CA HIS A 90 14.14 -5.59 -16.74
C HIS A 90 14.62 -4.47 -17.66
N ASN A 91 13.94 -4.27 -18.80
CA ASN A 91 14.30 -3.26 -19.79
C ASN A 91 13.65 -1.88 -19.54
N ASP A 92 12.79 -1.77 -18.53
CA ASP A 92 12.18 -0.48 -18.20
C ASP A 92 13.25 0.45 -17.58
N PRO A 93 13.27 1.74 -17.95
CA PRO A 93 14.19 2.69 -17.35
C PRO A 93 13.89 2.88 -15.86
N ALA A 94 14.92 3.28 -15.10
CA ALA A 94 14.76 3.61 -13.69
C ALA A 94 13.74 4.77 -13.53
N PRO A 95 12.73 4.62 -12.66
CA PRO A 95 11.74 5.67 -12.44
C PRO A 95 12.27 6.76 -11.52
N GLU A 96 11.69 7.96 -11.59
CA GLU A 96 12.08 9.09 -10.74
C GLU A 96 10.99 9.45 -9.72
N SER A 97 9.73 9.45 -10.15
CA SER A 97 8.56 9.83 -9.38
C SER A 97 7.54 8.70 -9.31
N CYS A 98 7.16 8.36 -8.08
CA CYS A 98 6.25 7.26 -7.84
C CYS A 98 5.21 7.61 -6.78
N ILE A 99 4.14 6.84 -6.76
CA ILE A 99 3.05 6.91 -5.81
C ILE A 99 3.08 5.64 -4.97
N VAL A 100 2.98 5.81 -3.66
CA VAL A 100 2.61 4.73 -2.74
C VAL A 100 1.19 4.98 -2.27
N SER A 101 0.39 3.92 -2.26
CA SER A 101 -0.99 3.95 -1.77
C SER A 101 -1.19 2.86 -0.72
N GLY A 102 -2.11 3.10 0.21
CA GLY A 102 -2.43 2.13 1.24
C GLY A 102 -3.35 2.66 2.34
N TRP A 103 -3.67 1.77 3.27
CA TRP A 103 -4.57 2.01 4.41
C TRP A 103 -3.80 2.10 5.73
N GLY A 104 -2.47 2.18 5.66
CA GLY A 104 -1.57 2.12 6.79
C GLY A 104 -1.88 3.14 7.88
N ARG A 105 -1.37 2.80 9.05
CA ARG A 105 -1.61 3.44 10.32
C ARG A 105 -0.50 4.43 10.67
N HIS A 106 -0.89 5.53 11.30
CA HIS A 106 0.03 6.54 11.80
C HIS A 106 0.42 6.26 13.26
N ASP A 107 1.60 6.71 13.68
CA ASP A 107 2.25 6.41 14.96
C ASP A 107 1.43 6.77 16.23
N ASN A 108 0.31 7.49 16.09
CA ASN A 108 -0.50 8.02 17.20
C ASN A 108 -1.87 7.35 17.35
N THR A 109 -2.21 6.37 16.52
CA THR A 109 -3.50 5.69 16.54
C THR A 109 -3.30 4.20 16.35
N GLU A 110 -4.07 3.35 17.03
CA GLU A 110 -4.03 1.90 16.78
C GLU A 110 -4.83 1.46 15.54
N LEU A 111 -5.55 2.39 14.89
CA LEU A 111 -6.49 2.10 13.82
C LEU A 111 -5.90 2.33 12.41
N MET A 112 -6.19 1.41 11.51
CA MET A 112 -5.98 1.57 10.07
C MET A 112 -6.86 2.70 9.50
N SER A 113 -6.50 3.22 8.33
CA SER A 113 -7.33 4.18 7.61
C SER A 113 -8.56 3.48 7.02
N VAL A 114 -9.74 4.07 7.19
CA VAL A 114 -10.98 3.57 6.55
C VAL A 114 -11.10 3.99 5.09
N VAL A 115 -10.23 4.89 4.63
CA VAL A 115 -10.15 5.35 3.23
C VAL A 115 -8.75 5.06 2.68
N LEU A 116 -8.66 4.75 1.39
CA LEU A 116 -7.36 4.59 0.74
C LEU A 116 -6.67 5.95 0.67
N ARG A 117 -5.39 6.00 1.03
CA ARG A 117 -4.58 7.21 0.93
C ARG A 117 -3.40 6.98 0.01
N GLU A 118 -2.82 8.07 -0.47
CA GLU A 118 -1.66 8.02 -1.34
C GLU A 118 -0.75 9.23 -1.18
N VAL A 119 0.52 9.04 -1.52
CA VAL A 119 1.55 10.07 -1.49
C VAL A 119 2.50 9.94 -2.67
N ASN A 120 2.89 11.07 -3.24
CA ASN A 120 3.96 11.16 -4.24
C ASN A 120 5.33 11.15 -3.54
N LEU A 121 6.23 10.30 -4.04
CA LEU A 121 7.61 10.14 -3.62
C LEU A 121 8.53 10.39 -4.81
N THR A 122 9.72 10.90 -4.53
CA THR A 122 10.83 10.96 -5.47
C THR A 122 11.86 9.93 -5.03
N LEU A 123 12.28 9.07 -5.96
CA LEU A 123 13.29 8.08 -5.70
C LEU A 123 14.67 8.74 -5.70
N ILE A 124 15.50 8.32 -4.76
CA ILE A 124 16.90 8.74 -4.71
C ILE A 124 17.75 7.78 -5.56
N ASN A 125 18.92 8.27 -6.00
CA ASN A 125 19.86 7.46 -6.76
C ASN A 125 20.31 6.22 -5.95
N ASN A 126 20.52 5.08 -6.62
CA ASN A 126 20.99 3.82 -6.05
C ASN A 126 22.29 3.97 -5.25
N GLU A 127 23.16 4.93 -5.58
CA GLU A 127 24.40 5.18 -4.82
C GLU A 127 24.13 5.72 -3.40
N LEU A 128 23.03 6.45 -3.23
CA LEU A 128 22.57 6.98 -1.94
C LEU A 128 21.69 5.98 -1.18
N CYS A 129 21.22 4.94 -1.86
CA CYS A 129 20.46 3.85 -1.28
C CYS A 129 21.45 2.77 -0.78
N GLU A 130 21.55 2.60 0.53
CA GLU A 130 22.45 1.61 1.16
C GLU A 130 22.24 0.17 0.63
N ASP A 131 21.06 -0.13 0.08
CA ASP A 131 20.70 -1.41 -0.50
C ASP A 131 20.51 -1.29 -2.02
N HIS A 132 21.50 -1.76 -2.78
CA HIS A 132 21.46 -1.72 -4.24
C HIS A 132 20.34 -2.57 -4.86
N ASN A 133 19.72 -3.49 -4.12
CA ASN A 133 18.59 -4.31 -4.59
C ASN A 133 17.23 -3.66 -4.28
N SER A 134 17.24 -2.45 -3.72
CA SER A 134 16.05 -1.70 -3.35
C SER A 134 15.99 -0.35 -4.03
N TYR A 135 14.79 0.10 -4.39
CA TYR A 135 14.55 1.53 -4.59
C TYR A 135 14.45 2.19 -3.21
N CYS A 136 14.92 3.43 -3.12
CA CYS A 136 14.83 4.22 -1.90
C CYS A 136 14.12 5.55 -2.15
N SER A 137 13.43 6.05 -1.14
CA SER A 137 13.03 7.46 -1.07
C SER A 137 13.42 8.04 0.28
N GLU A 138 13.88 9.29 0.30
CA GLU A 138 14.22 10.02 1.51
C GLU A 138 13.18 11.11 1.81
N GLY A 139 12.80 11.24 3.07
CA GLY A 139 12.11 12.41 3.59
C GLY A 139 10.92 12.11 4.48
N GLU A 140 10.20 13.17 4.84
CA GLU A 140 9.04 13.10 5.72
C GLU A 140 7.85 12.40 5.07
N LYS A 141 7.74 12.43 3.73
CA LYS A 141 6.73 11.69 2.98
C LYS A 141 7.16 10.23 2.89
N ARG A 142 6.33 9.32 3.38
CA ARG A 142 6.66 7.90 3.46
C ARG A 142 5.42 7.01 3.58
N PRO A 143 5.54 5.71 3.25
CA PRO A 143 4.54 4.71 3.61
C PRO A 143 4.30 4.68 5.12
N ALA A 144 3.09 4.28 5.50
CA ALA A 144 2.67 4.09 6.88
C ALA A 144 2.80 2.62 7.31
N GLU A 145 2.68 2.35 8.62
CA GLU A 145 2.71 0.98 9.13
C GLU A 145 1.50 0.20 8.58
N GLY A 146 1.72 -0.99 8.03
CA GLY A 146 0.66 -1.78 7.38
C GLY A 146 0.52 -1.54 5.87
N ASP A 147 1.23 -0.57 5.29
CA ASP A 147 1.35 -0.45 3.83
C ASP A 147 2.38 -1.44 3.24
N SER A 148 3.16 -2.11 4.08
CA SER A 148 4.13 -3.12 3.68
C SER A 148 3.50 -4.17 2.77
N GLY A 149 4.14 -4.46 1.64
CA GLY A 149 3.62 -5.31 0.58
C GLY A 149 2.77 -4.60 -0.47
N GLY A 150 2.38 -3.34 -0.24
CA GLY A 150 1.73 -2.51 -1.25
C GLY A 150 2.66 -2.17 -2.43
N PRO A 151 2.11 -1.69 -3.56
CA PRO A 151 2.89 -1.34 -4.74
C PRO A 151 3.48 0.07 -4.64
N LEU A 152 4.69 0.23 -5.17
CA LEU A 152 5.27 1.49 -5.61
C LEU A 152 4.98 1.65 -7.11
N VAL A 153 4.09 2.56 -7.47
CA VAL A 153 3.60 2.76 -8.85
C VAL A 153 4.17 4.03 -9.43
N CYS A 154 4.85 3.96 -10.57
CA CYS A 154 5.59 5.10 -11.12
C CYS A 154 4.91 5.70 -12.35
N GLU A 155 5.55 6.67 -13.02
CA GLU A 155 4.94 7.63 -13.95
C GLU A 155 4.23 6.96 -15.14
N ASN A 156 4.68 5.78 -15.57
CA ASN A 156 4.06 5.01 -16.64
C ASN A 156 2.87 4.12 -16.18
N GLY A 157 2.49 4.20 -14.91
CA GLY A 157 1.40 3.43 -14.30
C GLY A 157 1.75 1.97 -13.97
N LYS A 158 3.01 1.55 -14.12
CA LYS A 158 3.48 0.22 -13.73
C LYS A 158 3.91 0.16 -12.26
N ALA A 159 3.79 -1.01 -11.66
CA ALA A 159 4.40 -1.31 -10.37
C ALA A 159 5.90 -1.59 -10.55
N TYR A 160 6.75 -0.74 -9.97
CA TYR A 160 8.21 -0.89 -9.99
C TYR A 160 8.77 -1.49 -8.71
N GLY A 161 8.07 -1.30 -7.59
CA GLY A 161 8.55 -1.78 -6.31
C GLY A 161 7.46 -2.33 -5.41
N VAL A 162 7.88 -3.07 -4.40
CA VAL A 162 7.04 -3.54 -3.29
C VAL A 162 7.48 -2.82 -2.02
N VAL A 163 6.56 -2.16 -1.32
CA VAL A 163 6.83 -1.51 -0.03
C VAL A 163 7.40 -2.55 0.93
N SER A 164 8.63 -2.35 1.41
CA SER A 164 9.34 -3.35 2.22
C SER A 164 9.54 -2.88 3.65
N SER A 165 10.30 -1.80 3.83
CA SER A 165 10.69 -1.34 5.16
C SER A 165 10.93 0.16 5.19
N TYR A 166 11.04 0.70 6.40
CA TYR A 166 11.46 2.07 6.64
C TYR A 166 12.54 2.07 7.73
N LYS A 167 13.47 3.03 7.66
CA LYS A 167 14.56 3.20 8.62
C LYS A 167 14.76 4.68 8.88
N THR A 168 14.97 5.03 10.14
CA THR A 168 15.51 6.35 10.50
C THR A 168 17.01 6.19 10.68
N THR A 169 17.82 6.91 9.89
CA THR A 169 19.28 6.89 9.99
C THR A 169 19.73 7.60 11.27
N THR A 170 21.00 7.42 11.66
CA THR A 170 21.61 8.09 12.81
C THR A 170 21.59 9.61 12.70
N ASN A 171 21.52 10.13 11.47
CA ASN A 171 21.45 11.56 11.18
C ASN A 171 20.00 12.09 11.20
N GLY A 172 19.02 11.25 11.54
CA GLY A 172 17.60 11.60 11.56
C GLY A 172 16.92 11.53 10.18
N GLN A 173 17.62 11.10 9.13
CA GLN A 173 17.03 10.96 7.80
C GLN A 173 16.06 9.78 7.79
N LYS A 174 14.89 9.96 7.18
CA LYS A 174 13.87 8.92 7.07
C LYS A 174 13.93 8.31 5.69
N MET A 175 14.31 7.04 5.64
CA MET A 175 14.48 6.26 4.43
C MET A 175 13.35 5.24 4.30
N SER A 176 12.71 5.19 3.14
CA SER A 176 11.77 4.12 2.78
C SER A 176 12.38 3.25 1.70
N TYR A 177 12.25 1.94 1.85
CA TYR A 177 12.85 0.94 0.96
C TYR A 177 11.76 0.13 0.26
N PHE A 178 11.97 -0.08 -1.03
CA PHE A 178 11.06 -0.82 -1.90
C PHE A 178 11.83 -1.89 -2.65
N THR A 179 11.41 -3.14 -2.57
CA THR A 179 12.03 -4.24 -3.33
C THR A 179 11.83 -4.00 -4.83
N LYS A 180 12.91 -4.03 -5.62
CA LYS A 180 12.86 -3.78 -7.07
C LYS A 180 12.18 -4.92 -7.83
N ILE A 181 11.00 -4.69 -8.37
CA ILE A 181 10.23 -5.73 -9.10
C ILE A 181 10.97 -6.17 -10.37
N SER A 182 11.63 -5.24 -11.06
CA SER A 182 12.42 -5.53 -12.26
C SER A 182 13.41 -6.68 -12.01
N ASP A 183 14.08 -6.69 -10.86
CA ASP A 183 15.16 -7.65 -10.56
C ASP A 183 14.61 -9.08 -10.34
N TYR A 184 13.32 -9.21 -10.04
CA TYR A 184 12.65 -10.49 -9.80
C TYR A 184 11.70 -10.88 -10.94
N ARG A 185 11.68 -10.15 -12.05
CA ARG A 185 10.64 -10.30 -13.07
C ARG A 185 10.58 -11.72 -13.65
N GLU A 186 11.73 -12.29 -14.01
CA GLU A 186 11.79 -13.68 -14.49
C GLU A 186 11.25 -14.70 -13.47
N TRP A 187 11.61 -14.54 -12.20
CA TRP A 187 11.16 -15.43 -11.12
C TRP A 187 9.65 -15.32 -10.88
N ILE A 188 9.10 -14.11 -10.93
CA ILE A 188 7.66 -13.85 -10.78
C ILE A 188 6.89 -14.55 -11.91
N ASP A 189 7.29 -14.32 -13.16
CA ASP A 189 6.61 -14.86 -14.34
C ASP A 189 6.67 -16.40 -14.35
N CYS A 190 7.82 -16.98 -14.00
CA CYS A 190 8.00 -18.43 -13.89
C CYS A 190 7.11 -19.02 -12.79
N THR A 191 7.06 -18.39 -11.62
CA THR A 191 6.27 -18.83 -10.47
C THR A 191 4.77 -18.79 -10.76
N MET A 192 4.29 -17.70 -11.37
CA MET A 192 2.88 -17.58 -11.77
C MET A 192 2.51 -18.65 -12.78
N LYS A 193 3.34 -18.84 -13.81
CA LYS A 193 3.12 -19.87 -14.85
C LYS A 193 3.09 -21.28 -14.25
N TYR A 194 4.07 -21.64 -13.42
CA TYR A 194 4.16 -22.96 -12.81
C TYR A 194 2.92 -23.28 -11.95
N ASN A 195 2.51 -22.34 -11.09
CA ASN A 195 1.36 -22.54 -10.20
C ASN A 195 0.02 -22.57 -10.95
N SER A 196 -0.15 -21.79 -12.01
CA SER A 196 -1.35 -21.90 -12.86
C SER A 196 -1.42 -23.24 -13.60
N LEU A 197 -0.28 -23.82 -13.98
CA LEU A 197 -0.24 -25.16 -14.61
C LEU A 197 -0.56 -26.28 -13.61
N GLN A 198 -0.05 -26.21 -12.38
CA GLN A 198 -0.32 -27.24 -11.36
C GLN A 198 -1.79 -27.32 -10.93
N LYS A 199 -2.57 -26.25 -11.04
CA LYS A 199 -4.03 -26.29 -10.78
C LYS A 199 -4.83 -27.09 -11.80
N ASN A 200 -4.27 -27.32 -12.99
CA ASN A 200 -4.93 -28.01 -14.10
C ASN A 200 -4.56 -29.49 -14.18
N LEU A 201 -3.85 -30.02 -13.18
CA LEU A 201 -3.50 -31.43 -12.98
C LEU A 201 -4.25 -31.98 -11.76
#